data_AF-A0A920GNM0-F1
#
_entry.id   AF-A0A920GNM0-F1
#
_cell.length_a   1.000
_cell.length_b   1.000
_cell.length_c   1.000
_cell.angle_alpha   90.00
_cell.angle_beta   90.00
_cell.angle_gamma   90.00
#
_symmetry.space_group_name_H-M   'P 1'
#
loop_
_entity.id
_entity.type
_entity.pdbx_description
1 polymer ?
#
loop_
_entity_poly.entity_id
_entity_poly.type
_entity_poly.pdbx_seq_one_letter_code
_entity_poly.pdbx_strand_id
1 'polypeptide(L)'
;MGLSRSSYRTLIAAFRATLEEVLSADLIIHVRDISHENTENQNFEVDKVLKSIGVSDTIPVLEIWNKIDLLEPEKRERLQNIAKRRKTYVQSLQLLKMVF
;
A
#
# COMPACT_ATOMS: atom_id res chain seq x y z
N MET A 1 -12.25 9.12 -21.23
CA MET A 1 -10.78 9.02 -21.37
C MET A 1 -10.14 10.01 -20.42
N GLY A 2 -9.23 9.56 -19.55
CA GLY A 2 -8.41 10.44 -18.70
C GLY A 2 -8.59 10.27 -17.19
N LEU A 3 -8.55 9.03 -16.66
CA LEU A 3 -8.23 8.89 -15.24
C LEU A 3 -6.80 9.39 -15.01
N SER A 4 -6.67 10.26 -14.02
CA SER A 4 -5.71 11.35 -14.01
C SER A 4 -4.26 10.91 -13.76
N ARG A 5 -3.36 11.32 -14.68
CA ARG A 5 -1.90 11.39 -14.45
C ARG A 5 -1.51 12.24 -13.22
N SER A 6 -2.44 13.02 -12.64
CA SER A 6 -2.18 13.84 -11.45
C SER A 6 -2.09 13.02 -10.17
N SER A 7 -2.91 11.99 -9.96
CA SER A 7 -2.89 11.21 -8.70
C SER A 7 -1.58 10.44 -8.52
N TYR A 8 -0.98 9.98 -9.63
CA TYR A 8 0.34 9.35 -9.63
C TYR A 8 1.46 10.32 -9.23
N ARG A 9 1.40 11.56 -9.75
CA ARG A 9 2.36 12.61 -9.37
C ARG A 9 2.23 13.05 -7.92
N THR A 10 1.01 13.10 -7.40
CA THR A 10 0.78 13.47 -5.99
C THR A 10 1.29 12.40 -5.03
N LEU A 11 1.11 11.11 -5.37
CA LEU A 11 1.67 10.00 -4.58
C LEU A 11 3.21 10.00 -4.60
N ILE A 12 3.81 10.21 -5.78
CA ILE A 12 5.26 10.38 -5.91
C ILE A 12 5.74 11.62 -5.14
N ALA A 13 4.99 12.73 -5.16
CA ALA A 13 5.37 13.95 -4.45
C ALA A 13 5.27 13.83 -2.93
N ALA A 14 4.32 13.06 -2.40
CA ALA A 14 4.26 12.73 -0.96
C ALA A 14 5.42 11.80 -0.55
N PHE A 15 5.90 10.94 -1.46
CA PHE A 15 7.13 10.15 -1.32
C PHE A 15 8.42 10.98 -1.48
N ARG A 16 8.33 12.27 -1.83
CA ARG A 16 9.46 13.22 -1.85
C ARG A 16 9.58 14.04 -0.55
N ALA A 17 8.97 13.59 0.55
CA ALA A 17 9.76 13.60 1.80
C ALA A 17 11.08 12.91 1.45
N THR A 18 12.19 13.58 1.72
CA THR A 18 13.45 13.40 0.96
C THR A 18 13.74 11.93 0.67
N LEU A 19 14.10 11.59 -0.56
CA LEU A 19 14.39 10.19 -0.94
C LEU A 19 15.44 9.56 0.01
N GLU A 20 16.28 10.40 0.63
CA GLU A 20 17.16 10.08 1.75
C GLU A 20 16.43 9.53 2.99
N GLU A 21 15.33 10.15 3.43
CA GLU A 21 14.50 9.65 4.54
C GLU A 21 13.92 8.27 4.22
N VAL A 22 13.46 8.04 2.99
CA VAL A 22 12.95 6.72 2.55
C VAL A 22 14.06 5.69 2.53
N LEU A 23 15.24 6.03 2.01
CA LEU A 23 16.41 5.14 1.99
C LEU A 23 16.98 4.88 3.39
N SER A 24 16.73 5.77 4.35
CA SER A 24 17.14 5.61 5.76
C SER A 24 16.11 4.85 6.60
N ALA A 25 14.94 4.53 6.05
CA ALA A 25 13.87 3.90 6.81
C ALA A 25 14.22 2.44 7.15
N ASP A 26 13.99 2.05 8.40
CA ASP A 26 14.11 0.64 8.81
C ASP A 26 12.94 -0.23 8.29
N LEU A 27 11.81 0.40 7.98
CA LEU A 27 10.57 -0.25 7.55
C LEU A 27 9.71 0.72 6.73
N ILE A 28 9.15 0.22 5.63
CA ILE A 28 8.15 0.95 4.86
C ILE A 28 6.78 0.32 5.06
N ILE A 29 5.79 1.16 5.37
CA ILE A 29 4.40 0.73 5.48
C ILE A 29 3.66 1.13 4.20
N HIS A 30 3.23 0.14 3.42
CA HIS A 30 2.43 0.32 2.22
C HIS A 30 0.94 0.04 2.52
N VAL A 31 0.18 1.10 2.76
CA VAL A 31 -1.27 1.00 3.04
C VAL A 31 -2.07 1.03 1.74
N ARG A 32 -2.84 -0.03 1.48
CA ARG A 32 -3.66 -0.19 0.26
C ARG A 32 -5.13 -0.22 0.58
N ASP A 33 -5.92 0.63 -0.09
CA ASP A 33 -7.37 0.47 -0.12
C ASP A 33 -7.74 -0.76 -0.97
N ILE A 34 -8.17 -1.85 -0.31
CA ILE A 34 -8.49 -3.12 -1.00
C ILE A 34 -9.94 -3.15 -1.50
N SER A 35 -10.76 -2.18 -1.09
CA SER A 35 -12.15 -2.05 -1.55
C SER A 35 -12.21 -1.53 -2.99
N HIS A 36 -11.20 -0.77 -3.42
CA HIS A 36 -11.16 -0.16 -4.73
C HIS A 36 -10.89 -1.19 -5.84
N GLU A 37 -11.66 -1.14 -6.92
CA GLU A 37 -11.51 -2.04 -8.10
C GLU A 37 -10.10 -2.02 -8.73
N ASN A 38 -9.40 -0.89 -8.62
CA ASN A 38 -8.10 -0.67 -9.26
C ASN A 38 -6.92 -0.91 -8.30
N THR A 39 -7.16 -1.50 -7.13
CA THR A 39 -6.16 -1.68 -6.07
C THR A 39 -4.93 -2.48 -6.53
N GLU A 40 -5.12 -3.47 -7.40
CA GLU A 40 -4.02 -4.29 -7.91
C GLU A 40 -3.11 -3.50 -8.86
N ASN A 41 -3.67 -2.68 -9.74
CA ASN A 41 -2.86 -1.82 -10.61
C ASN A 41 -2.12 -0.75 -9.81
N GLN A 42 -2.76 -0.16 -8.79
CA GLN A 42 -2.10 0.78 -7.89
C GLN A 42 -0.92 0.12 -7.16
N ASN A 43 -1.11 -1.11 -6.66
CA ASN A 43 -0.04 -1.89 -6.04
C ASN A 43 1.13 -2.12 -6.99
N PHE A 44 0.84 -2.55 -8.22
CA PHE A 44 1.86 -2.79 -9.23
C PHE A 44 2.67 -1.54 -9.56
N GLU A 45 2.02 -0.37 -9.66
CA GLU A 45 2.72 0.88 -9.92
C GLU A 45 3.56 1.35 -8.73
N VAL A 46 3.12 1.16 -7.48
CA VAL A 46 3.93 1.47 -6.29
C VAL A 46 5.12 0.53 -6.18
N ASP A 47 4.92 -0.77 -6.40
CA ASP A 47 6.00 -1.77 -6.39
C ASP A 47 7.09 -1.44 -7.43
N LYS A 48 6.71 -1.00 -8.64
CA LYS A 48 7.66 -0.50 -9.63
C LYS A 48 8.48 0.69 -9.14
N VAL A 49 7.84 1.64 -8.47
CA VAL A 49 8.53 2.83 -7.94
C VAL A 49 9.52 2.41 -6.87
N LEU A 50 9.10 1.61 -5.88
CA LEU A 50 9.98 1.11 -4.81
C LEU A 50 11.17 0.32 -5.36
N LYS A 51 10.96 -0.50 -6.39
CA LYS A 51 12.04 -1.19 -7.11
C LYS A 51 12.98 -0.22 -7.83
N SER A 52 12.44 0.80 -8.50
CA SER A 52 13.24 1.76 -9.27
C SER A 52 14.18 2.60 -8.39
N ILE A 53 13.87 2.75 -7.11
CA ILE A 53 14.69 3.47 -6.13
C ILE A 53 15.56 2.53 -5.27
N GLY A 54 15.59 1.22 -5.55
CA GLY A 54 16.43 0.25 -4.84
C GLY A 54 15.98 -0.11 -3.42
N VAL A 55 14.77 0.31 -3.05
CA VAL A 55 14.20 0.13 -1.71
C VAL A 55 13.71 -1.31 -1.50
N SER A 56 13.07 -1.90 -2.52
CA SER A 56 12.45 -3.23 -2.40
C SER A 56 13.43 -4.36 -2.08
N ASP A 57 14.72 -4.16 -2.34
CA ASP A 57 15.78 -5.15 -2.11
C ASP A 57 16.49 -4.96 -0.75
N THR A 58 16.31 -3.80 -0.10
CA THR A 58 17.10 -3.39 1.07
C THR A 58 16.26 -3.10 2.31
N ILE A 59 15.04 -2.60 2.13
CA ILE A 59 14.16 -2.19 3.23
C ILE A 59 12.92 -3.09 3.23
N PRO A 60 12.56 -3.69 4.37
CA PRO A 60 11.34 -4.48 4.45
C PRO A 60 10.11 -3.59 4.18
N VAL A 61 9.17 -4.11 3.40
CA VAL A 61 7.89 -3.45 3.10
C VAL A 61 6.76 -4.23 3.75
N LEU A 62 6.04 -3.58 4.67
CA LEU A 62 4.84 -4.09 5.31
C LEU A 62 3.60 -3.62 4.55
N GLU A 63 2.92 -4.55 3.89
CA GLU A 63 1.65 -4.25 3.23
C GLU A 63 0.48 -4.33 4.22
N ILE A 64 -0.33 -3.27 4.26
CA ILE A 64 -1.56 -3.18 5.06
C ILE A 64 -2.77 -3.08 4.12
N TRP A 65 -3.66 -4.07 4.17
CA TRP A 65 -4.93 -4.03 3.43
C TRP A 65 -6.00 -3.34 4.25
N ASN A 66 -6.44 -2.21 3.71
CA ASN A 66 -7.28 -1.23 4.34
C ASN A 66 -8.68 -1.18 3.70
N LYS A 67 -9.67 -0.68 4.45
CA LYS A 67 -11.09 -0.58 4.10
C LYS A 67 -11.75 -1.93 3.82
N ILE A 68 -11.31 -2.96 4.52
CA ILE A 68 -11.89 -4.31 4.42
C ILE A 68 -13.37 -4.35 4.83
N ASP A 69 -13.80 -3.39 5.63
CA ASP A 69 -15.18 -3.20 6.07
C ASP A 69 -16.14 -2.89 4.92
N LEU A 70 -15.64 -2.31 3.82
CA LEU A 70 -16.40 -2.04 2.60
C LEU A 70 -16.53 -3.25 1.67
N LEU A 71 -15.86 -4.36 1.98
CA LEU A 71 -15.95 -5.59 1.20
C LEU A 71 -17.12 -6.46 1.66
N GLU A 72 -17.73 -7.12 0.69
CA GLU A 72 -18.66 -8.22 0.93
C GLU A 72 -18.03 -9.32 1.80
N PRO A 73 -18.80 -9.96 2.70
CA PRO A 73 -18.27 -10.95 3.65
C PRO A 73 -17.44 -12.07 3.00
N GLU A 74 -17.92 -12.62 1.88
CA GLU A 74 -17.23 -13.69 1.15
C GLU A 74 -15.87 -13.21 0.60
N LYS A 75 -15.85 -12.01 -0.01
CA LYS A 75 -14.61 -11.41 -0.53
C LYS A 75 -13.64 -11.10 0.60
N ARG A 76 -14.13 -10.61 1.75
CA ARG A 76 -13.33 -10.35 2.95
C ARG A 76 -12.68 -11.62 3.49
N GLU A 77 -13.44 -12.70 3.64
CA GLU A 77 -12.93 -13.99 4.13
C GLU A 77 -11.83 -14.54 3.20
N ARG A 78 -12.08 -14.52 1.89
CA ARG A 78 -11.09 -14.93 0.88
C ARG A 78 -9.79 -14.15 1.02
N LEU A 79 -9.88 -12.83 1.17
CA LEU A 79 -8.71 -11.97 1.31
C LEU A 79 -7.97 -12.24 2.64
N GLN A 80 -8.67 -12.41 3.76
CA GLN A 80 -8.04 -12.78 5.04
C GLN A 80 -7.27 -14.10 4.93
N ASN A 81 -7.80 -15.10 4.21
CA ASN A 81 -7.10 -16.36 3.98
C ASN A 81 -5.84 -16.20 3.12
N ILE A 82 -5.84 -15.28 2.15
CA ILE A 82 -4.65 -14.95 1.35
C ILE A 82 -3.60 -14.25 2.23
N ALA A 83 -4.02 -13.29 3.04
CA ALA A 83 -3.11 -12.50 3.86
C ALA A 83 -2.36 -13.34 4.90
N LYS A 84 -3.05 -14.31 5.54
CA LYS A 84 -2.42 -15.29 6.45
C LYS A 84 -1.26 -16.03 5.82
N ARG A 85 -1.28 -16.24 4.49
CA ARG A 85 -0.23 -16.94 3.74
C ARG A 85 0.90 -16.01 3.28
N ARG A 86 0.63 -14.71 3.10
CA ARG A 86 1.56 -13.72 2.53
C ARG A 86 2.30 -12.86 3.56
N LYS A 87 2.10 -13.07 4.86
CA LYS A 87 2.57 -12.18 5.94
C LYS A 87 2.07 -10.73 5.76
N THR A 88 0.90 -10.56 5.14
CA THR A 88 0.23 -9.27 4.96
C THR A 88 -0.67 -9.00 6.16
N TYR A 89 -0.73 -7.75 6.62
CA TYR A 89 -1.63 -7.35 7.70
C TYR A 89 -2.93 -6.82 7.12
N VAL A 90 -4.06 -7.32 7.63
CA VAL A 90 -5.39 -6.94 7.15
C VAL A 90 -6.10 -6.19 8.25
N GLN A 91 -6.49 -4.95 7.99
CA GLN A 91 -7.00 -4.05 9.02
C GLN A 91 -8.13 -3.17 8.47
N SER A 92 -9.21 -3.00 9.25
CA SER A 92 -10.15 -1.90 9.02
C SER A 92 -9.54 -0.61 9.56
N LEU A 93 -9.65 0.50 8.83
CA LEU A 93 -9.01 1.80 9.14
C LEU A 93 -9.46 2.48 10.44
N GLN A 94 -10.08 1.76 11.37
CA GLN A 94 -10.50 2.30 12.67
C GLN A 94 -9.31 2.51 13.62
N LEU A 95 -8.18 1.82 13.41
CA LEU A 95 -7.02 1.83 14.32
C LEU A 95 -5.82 2.68 13.84
N LEU A 96 -5.82 3.16 12.59
CA LEU A 96 -4.69 3.94 12.03
C LEU A 96 -4.82 5.46 12.25
N LYS A 97 -5.65 5.89 13.21
CA LYS A 97 -5.68 7.28 13.71
C LYS A 97 -4.59 7.58 14.73
N MET A 98 -3.74 6.62 15.10
CA MET A 98 -2.83 6.75 16.25
C MET A 98 -1.34 6.92 15.91
N VAL A 99 -0.93 7.04 14.63
CA VAL A 99 0.51 7.10 14.29
C VAL A 99 0.87 8.22 13.31
N PHE A 100 -0.03 9.16 13.05
CA PHE A 100 0.31 10.44 12.40
C PHE A 100 -0.36 11.59 13.14
#